data_AF-A0A452YLN2-F1
#
_entry.id   AF-A0A452YLN2-F1
#
_cell.length_a   1.000
_cell.length_b   1.000
_cell.length_c   1.000
_cell.angle_alpha   90.00
_cell.angle_beta   90.00
_cell.angle_gamma   90.00
#
_symmetry.space_group_name_H-M   'P 1'
#
loop_
_entity.id
_entity.type
_entity.pdbx_description
1 polymer ?
#
loop_
_entity_poly.entity_id
_entity_poly.type
_entity_poly.pdbx_seq_one_letter_code
_entity_poly.pdbx_strand_id
1 'polypeptide(L)'
;MVSRAGFASLLGASFLLLLLRSAEPLGFNHRPTTAGDELSAAPSRYLTREERWMSQRLDHFSPTDHRQFKQRYFEFLDYHDDPTGPVFLRICGESSCDGLPNDYLAVIAKKFGAAVVTPEHRYYGKSSPFDSLTTDNLRFLSSKQALFDLAVFRQHYQVGRVTLYRIRSVHMNCVV
;
A
#
# COMPACT_ATOMS: atom_id res chain seq x y z
N MET A 1 -45.32 40.66 -53.44
CA MET A 1 -44.14 40.07 -54.11
C MET A 1 -43.76 38.78 -53.39
N VAL A 2 -43.74 37.66 -54.13
CA VAL A 2 -43.19 36.30 -53.83
C VAL A 2 -43.89 35.53 -52.69
N SER A 3 -44.70 34.46 -52.85
CA SER A 3 -44.85 33.31 -53.77
C SER A 3 -44.16 32.00 -53.30
N ARG A 4 -44.95 30.90 -53.41
CA ARG A 4 -44.67 29.44 -53.37
C ARG A 4 -44.72 28.80 -51.96
N ALA A 5 -45.64 27.91 -51.58
CA ALA A 5 -46.36 26.76 -52.18
C ALA A 5 -45.54 25.44 -52.32
N GLY A 6 -45.98 24.42 -51.58
CA GLY A 6 -45.89 22.97 -51.89
C GLY A 6 -44.64 22.22 -51.40
N PHE A 7 -44.78 21.10 -50.68
CA PHE A 7 -45.02 19.76 -51.24
C PHE A 7 -45.07 18.67 -50.14
N ALA A 8 -45.83 17.62 -50.43
CA ALA A 8 -46.23 16.55 -49.53
C ALA A 8 -45.27 15.35 -49.50
N SER A 9 -45.35 14.60 -48.38
CA SER A 9 -45.29 13.13 -48.21
C SER A 9 -44.57 12.28 -49.26
N LEU A 10 -43.60 11.46 -48.81
CA LEU A 10 -43.52 9.99 -49.03
C LEU A 10 -42.13 9.45 -48.59
N LEU A 11 -42.10 8.15 -48.30
CA LEU A 11 -40.95 7.27 -48.03
C LEU A 11 -40.75 6.88 -46.56
N GLY A 12 -41.68 6.02 -46.11
CA GLY A 12 -41.37 4.98 -45.15
C GLY A 12 -40.48 3.89 -45.74
N ALA A 13 -40.10 2.95 -44.87
CA ALA A 13 -39.40 1.70 -45.16
C ALA A 13 -37.89 1.84 -45.51
N SER A 14 -37.08 2.20 -44.52
CA SER A 14 -35.65 1.86 -44.53
C SER A 14 -35.15 1.40 -43.15
N PHE A 15 -35.97 0.59 -42.46
CA PHE A 15 -35.57 0.01 -41.16
C PHE A 15 -35.71 -1.52 -41.11
N LEU A 16 -35.81 -2.19 -42.26
CA LEU A 16 -35.97 -3.65 -42.28
C LEU A 16 -35.27 -4.28 -43.49
N LEU A 17 -33.94 -4.22 -43.52
CA LEU A 17 -33.09 -4.99 -44.45
C LEU A 17 -31.68 -5.18 -43.86
N LEU A 18 -31.61 -5.46 -42.55
CA LEU A 18 -30.37 -5.67 -41.80
C LEU A 18 -30.17 -7.14 -41.36
N LEU A 19 -30.69 -8.08 -42.14
CA LEU A 19 -30.43 -9.52 -41.96
C LEU A 19 -30.12 -10.12 -43.33
N LEU A 20 -29.05 -10.92 -43.37
CA LEU A 20 -28.43 -11.60 -44.53
C LEU A 20 -27.30 -10.84 -45.24
N ARG A 21 -26.14 -10.78 -44.58
CA ARG A 21 -24.87 -10.99 -45.27
C ARG A 21 -24.06 -12.08 -44.55
N SER A 22 -24.09 -13.26 -45.16
CA SER A 22 -23.01 -14.26 -45.30
C SER A 22 -22.02 -14.40 -44.12
N ALA A 23 -22.15 -15.51 -43.41
CA ALA A 23 -21.08 -16.07 -42.61
C ALA A 23 -19.95 -16.56 -43.54
N GLU A 24 -18.76 -15.98 -43.41
CA GLU A 24 -17.52 -16.59 -43.90
C GLU A 24 -16.76 -17.19 -42.70
N PRO A 25 -16.22 -18.41 -42.81
CA PRO A 25 -15.45 -19.02 -41.75
C PRO A 25 -14.05 -18.39 -41.72
N LEU A 26 -13.74 -17.63 -40.67
CA LEU A 26 -12.36 -17.25 -40.38
C LEU A 26 -11.59 -18.50 -39.93
N GLY A 27 -10.89 -19.12 -40.86
CA GLY A 27 -9.84 -20.10 -40.59
C GLY A 27 -8.78 -19.45 -39.70
N PHE A 28 -8.65 -19.95 -38.47
CA PHE A 28 -7.64 -19.51 -37.52
C PHE A 28 -6.30 -20.14 -37.90
N ASN A 29 -5.57 -19.52 -38.83
CA ASN A 29 -4.17 -19.83 -39.07
C ASN A 29 -3.33 -19.22 -37.95
N HIS A 30 -3.30 -19.88 -36.78
CA HIS A 30 -2.29 -19.60 -35.78
C HIS A 30 -0.98 -20.30 -36.15
N ARG A 31 -0.09 -19.52 -36.75
CA ARG A 31 1.35 -19.77 -36.78
C ARG A 31 1.86 -19.69 -35.32
N PRO A 32 2.51 -20.73 -34.78
CA PRO A 32 3.09 -20.63 -33.44
C PRO A 32 4.26 -19.67 -33.54
N THR A 33 4.09 -18.46 -32.98
CA THR A 33 5.20 -17.55 -32.79
C THR A 33 5.93 -18.01 -31.53
N THR A 34 7.22 -18.22 -31.73
CA THR A 34 8.22 -18.70 -30.78
C THR A 34 8.13 -18.00 -29.42
N ALA A 35 8.24 -18.82 -28.38
CA ALA A 35 8.37 -18.44 -26.98
C ALA A 35 9.39 -17.33 -26.78
N GLY A 36 8.96 -16.29 -26.08
CA GLY A 36 9.75 -15.12 -25.70
C GLY A 36 9.00 -14.29 -24.68
N ASP A 37 8.80 -14.87 -23.49
CA ASP A 37 8.83 -14.19 -22.19
C ASP A 37 8.02 -12.89 -22.01
N GLU A 38 6.70 -12.95 -22.17
CA GLU A 38 5.80 -12.11 -21.36
C GLU A 38 4.94 -13.03 -20.48
N LEU A 39 5.59 -13.68 -19.52
CA LEU A 39 4.88 -14.15 -18.34
C LEU A 39 4.40 -12.89 -17.61
N SER A 40 3.11 -12.57 -17.73
CA SER A 40 2.49 -11.53 -16.90
C SER A 40 2.77 -11.90 -15.44
N ALA A 41 3.82 -11.31 -14.87
CA ALA A 41 4.26 -11.66 -13.54
C ALA A 41 3.12 -11.29 -12.61
N ALA A 42 2.55 -12.29 -11.94
CA ALA A 42 1.63 -12.02 -10.84
C ALA A 42 2.29 -10.95 -9.95
N PRO A 43 1.55 -9.90 -9.53
CA PRO A 43 2.16 -8.82 -8.78
C PRO A 43 2.92 -9.40 -7.58
N SER A 44 4.15 -8.90 -7.36
CA SER A 44 4.96 -9.30 -6.20
C SER A 44 4.08 -9.31 -4.95
N ARG A 45 4.15 -10.38 -4.15
CA ARG A 45 3.39 -10.53 -2.90
C ARG A 45 3.68 -9.42 -1.88
N TYR A 46 4.82 -8.73 -2.04
CA TYR A 46 5.28 -7.67 -1.16
C TYR A 46 5.67 -6.44 -1.98
N LEU A 47 5.29 -5.25 -1.49
CA LEU A 47 5.76 -3.97 -2.02
C LEU A 47 7.24 -3.75 -1.70
N THR A 48 7.66 -4.13 -0.48
CA THR A 48 9.06 -4.11 -0.07
C THR A 48 9.34 -5.22 0.94
N ARG A 49 10.60 -5.63 1.00
CA ARG A 49 11.18 -6.46 2.07
C ARG A 49 12.43 -5.84 2.68
N GLU A 50 12.72 -4.58 2.33
CA GLU A 50 13.85 -3.88 2.89
C GLU A 50 13.62 -3.63 4.38
N GLU A 51 14.45 -4.25 5.21
CA GLU A 51 14.35 -4.12 6.66
C GLU A 51 14.95 -2.80 7.12
N ARG A 52 14.16 -2.04 7.87
CA ARG A 52 14.62 -0.86 8.59
C ARG A 52 14.49 -1.10 10.10
N TRP A 53 15.22 -0.32 10.88
CA TRP A 53 15.35 -0.55 12.32
C TRP A 53 15.30 0.76 13.08
N MET A 54 14.54 0.77 14.17
CA MET A 54 14.56 1.86 15.14
C MET A 54 14.91 1.35 16.54
N SER A 55 15.41 2.25 17.38
CA SER A 55 15.63 1.97 18.79
C SER A 55 14.35 2.26 19.56
N GLN A 56 13.86 1.28 20.32
CA GLN A 56 12.61 1.36 21.08
C GLN A 56 12.87 1.16 22.57
N ARG A 57 12.12 1.85 23.44
CA ARG A 57 12.22 1.64 24.89
C ARG A 57 11.63 0.29 25.26
N LEU A 58 12.33 -0.43 26.13
CA LEU A 58 11.82 -1.70 26.67
C LEU A 58 10.52 -1.47 27.46
N ASP A 59 10.55 -0.48 28.36
CA ASP A 59 9.46 -0.15 29.26
C ASP A 59 9.12 1.35 29.16
N HIS A 60 7.92 1.65 28.67
CA HIS A 60 7.41 3.02 28.55
C HIS A 60 6.83 3.57 29.86
N PHE A 61 6.60 2.70 30.86
CA PHE A 61 5.96 3.07 32.13
C PHE A 61 6.94 3.18 33.29
N SER A 62 8.19 2.80 33.08
CA SER A 62 9.28 3.00 34.04
C SER A 62 10.09 4.24 33.66
N PRO A 63 10.05 5.33 34.47
CA PRO A 63 10.83 6.53 34.17
C PRO A 63 12.34 6.30 34.32
N THR A 64 12.74 5.29 35.10
CA THR A 64 14.14 4.94 35.39
C THR A 64 14.70 3.85 34.49
N ASP A 65 13.85 3.09 33.78
CA ASP A 65 14.33 2.08 32.82
C ASP A 65 14.62 2.75 31.47
N HIS A 66 15.89 2.75 31.10
CA HIS A 66 16.38 3.29 29.85
C HIS A 66 16.85 2.21 28.88
N ARG A 67 16.62 0.93 29.20
CA ARG A 67 16.94 -0.18 28.29
C ARG A 67 16.15 -0.06 27.01
N GLN A 68 16.78 -0.46 25.92
CA GLN A 68 16.22 -0.37 24.59
C GLN A 68 16.41 -1.67 23.84
N PHE A 69 15.57 -1.90 22.84
CA PHE A 69 15.69 -2.98 21.88
C PHE A 69 15.52 -2.44 20.46
N LYS A 70 15.88 -3.25 19.46
CA LYS A 70 15.69 -2.90 18.06
C LYS A 70 14.32 -3.36 17.59
N GLN A 71 13.51 -2.42 17.11
CA GLN A 71 12.23 -2.70 16.49
C GLN A 71 12.40 -2.61 14.97
N ARG A 72 12.09 -3.72 14.29
CA ARG A 72 12.09 -3.81 12.82
C ARG A 72 10.87 -3.08 12.27
N TYR A 73 11.02 -2.46 11.11
CA TYR A 73 9.90 -1.93 10.34
C TYR A 73 10.20 -1.96 8.84
N PHE A 74 9.16 -1.81 8.04
CA PHE A 74 9.27 -1.71 6.58
C PHE A 74 8.60 -0.43 6.09
N GLU A 75 9.06 0.08 4.97
CA GLU A 75 8.62 1.35 4.39
C GLU A 75 8.50 1.21 2.87
N PHE A 76 7.43 1.79 2.33
CA PHE A 76 7.22 1.91 0.90
C PHE A 76 6.80 3.34 0.56
N LEU A 77 7.60 4.03 -0.27
CA LEU A 77 7.43 5.44 -0.59
C LEU A 77 7.05 5.71 -2.05
N ASP A 78 7.05 4.70 -2.92
CA ASP A 78 6.90 4.92 -4.37
C ASP A 78 5.54 5.51 -4.77
N TYR A 79 4.53 5.41 -3.90
CA TYR A 79 3.21 6.01 -4.10
C TYR A 79 3.04 7.34 -3.36
N HIS A 80 4.04 7.82 -2.63
CA HIS A 80 3.88 8.98 -1.77
C HIS A 80 3.95 10.29 -2.56
N ASP A 81 2.87 11.07 -2.51
CA ASP A 81 2.79 12.43 -3.07
C ASP A 81 3.51 13.42 -2.13
N ASP A 82 4.81 13.24 -1.99
CA ASP A 82 5.65 14.05 -1.11
C ASP A 82 5.66 15.55 -1.52
N PRO A 83 5.53 16.50 -0.57
CA PRO A 83 5.36 16.36 0.88
C PRO A 83 3.91 16.20 1.36
N THR A 84 2.93 16.37 0.49
CA THR A 84 1.53 16.55 0.89
C THR A 84 0.79 15.26 1.18
N GLY A 85 1.28 14.13 0.68
CA GLY A 85 0.65 12.83 0.78
C GLY A 85 0.58 12.33 2.24
N PRO A 86 -0.46 11.57 2.61
CA PRO A 86 -0.56 10.99 3.94
C PRO A 86 0.45 9.86 4.13
N VAL A 87 0.61 9.44 5.39
CA VAL A 87 1.37 8.23 5.74
C VAL A 87 0.40 7.25 6.39
N PHE A 88 0.25 6.07 5.79
CA PHE A 88 -0.51 4.98 6.36
C PHE A 88 0.39 4.13 7.26
N LEU A 89 -0.04 3.98 8.51
CA LEU A 89 0.62 3.14 9.50
C LEU A 89 -0.10 1.80 9.58
N ARG A 90 0.53 0.76 9.04
CA ARG A 90 0.04 -0.62 9.14
C ARG A 90 0.67 -1.28 10.37
N ILE A 91 -0.13 -1.86 11.24
CA ILE A 91 0.38 -2.65 12.38
C ILE A 91 0.42 -4.11 11.95
N CYS A 92 1.55 -4.78 12.10
CA CYS A 92 1.59 -6.23 11.91
C CYS A 92 0.80 -6.95 13.00
N GLY A 93 0.24 -8.12 12.66
CA GLY A 93 -0.40 -9.00 13.64
C GLY A 93 0.62 -9.72 14.55
N GLU A 94 0.15 -10.77 15.22
CA GLU A 94 0.91 -11.58 16.18
C GLU A 94 1.87 -12.58 15.52
N SER A 95 2.67 -12.12 14.55
CA SER A 95 3.65 -12.93 13.82
C SER A 95 4.84 -12.11 13.33
N SER A 96 5.88 -12.79 12.82
CA SER A 96 6.94 -12.13 12.06
C SER A 96 6.35 -11.34 10.89
N CYS A 97 6.81 -10.12 10.70
CA CYS A 97 6.60 -9.35 9.49
C CYS A 97 7.71 -9.68 8.49
N ASP A 98 7.36 -10.31 7.37
CA ASP A 98 8.35 -10.70 6.35
C ASP A 98 8.47 -9.67 5.22
N GLY A 99 7.83 -8.51 5.38
CA GLY A 99 7.77 -7.42 4.42
C GLY A 99 6.45 -6.65 4.50
N LEU A 100 6.30 -5.66 3.64
CA LEU A 100 5.07 -4.90 3.47
C LEU A 100 4.21 -5.57 2.37
N PRO A 101 3.09 -6.21 2.70
CA PRO A 101 2.30 -6.97 1.73
C PRO A 101 1.72 -6.06 0.64
N ASN A 102 1.64 -6.59 -0.58
CA ASN A 102 0.92 -5.94 -1.66
C ASN A 102 -0.56 -6.32 -1.59
N ASP A 103 -1.25 -5.80 -0.56
CA ASP A 103 -2.66 -6.07 -0.27
C ASP A 103 -3.55 -4.85 -0.59
N TYR A 104 -4.80 -4.85 -0.10
CA TYR A 104 -5.75 -3.77 -0.34
C TYR A 104 -5.22 -2.40 0.15
N LEU A 105 -4.36 -2.36 1.17
CA LEU A 105 -3.76 -1.13 1.63
C LEU A 105 -2.87 -0.50 0.56
N ALA A 106 -2.20 -1.31 -0.28
CA ALA A 106 -1.40 -0.80 -1.40
C ALA A 106 -2.28 -0.09 -2.45
N VAL A 107 -3.48 -0.63 -2.71
CA VAL A 107 -4.46 -0.02 -3.64
C VAL A 107 -4.95 1.32 -3.10
N ILE A 108 -5.27 1.40 -1.81
CA ILE A 108 -5.67 2.64 -1.16
C ILE A 108 -4.50 3.63 -1.15
N ALA A 109 -3.29 3.18 -0.80
CA ALA A 109 -2.11 4.04 -0.75
C ALA A 109 -1.82 4.69 -2.10
N LYS A 110 -1.88 3.91 -3.19
CA LYS A 110 -1.75 4.42 -4.55
C LYS A 110 -2.82 5.45 -4.90
N LYS A 111 -4.07 5.22 -4.48
CA LYS A 111 -5.19 6.14 -4.76
C LYS A 111 -5.04 7.49 -4.06
N PHE A 112 -4.48 7.51 -2.86
CA PHE A 112 -4.37 8.72 -2.02
C PHE A 112 -2.97 9.34 -2.01
N GLY A 113 -2.06 8.85 -2.83
CA GLY A 113 -0.68 9.36 -2.84
C GLY A 113 0.03 9.11 -1.50
N ALA A 114 -0.22 7.96 -0.86
CA ALA A 114 0.23 7.70 0.51
C ALA A 114 1.55 6.91 0.56
N ALA A 115 2.42 7.27 1.49
CA ALA A 115 3.47 6.35 1.94
C ALA A 115 2.84 5.27 2.83
N VAL A 116 3.44 4.08 2.86
CA VAL A 116 3.03 3.02 3.78
C VAL A 116 4.22 2.61 4.64
N VAL A 117 4.02 2.58 5.95
CA VAL A 117 5.00 2.11 6.93
C VAL A 117 4.41 1.06 7.83
N THR A 118 5.19 0.04 8.18
CA THR A 118 4.73 -1.07 9.02
C THR A 118 5.77 -1.45 10.06
N PRO A 119 5.66 -0.95 11.31
CA PRO A 119 6.46 -1.46 12.42
C PRO A 119 6.04 -2.87 12.80
N GLU A 120 7.04 -3.71 13.08
CA GLU A 120 6.84 -5.02 13.66
C GLU A 120 6.51 -4.92 15.14
N HIS A 121 5.56 -5.74 15.58
CA HIS A 121 5.09 -5.73 16.95
C HIS A 121 6.17 -6.29 17.90
N ARG A 122 6.33 -5.69 19.09
CA ARG A 122 7.25 -6.21 20.12
C ARG A 122 7.01 -7.69 20.40
N TYR A 123 8.09 -8.46 20.63
CA TYR A 123 8.11 -9.91 20.85
C TYR A 123 7.77 -10.79 19.64
N TYR A 124 7.56 -10.21 18.46
CA TYR A 124 7.34 -10.98 17.24
C TYR A 124 8.48 -10.79 16.24
N GLY A 125 8.69 -11.80 15.41
CA GLY A 125 9.74 -11.82 14.39
C GLY A 125 11.10 -11.51 14.97
N LYS A 126 11.73 -10.44 14.47
CA LYS A 126 13.06 -10.00 14.91
C LYS A 126 13.00 -8.87 15.93
N SER A 127 11.81 -8.43 16.32
CA SER A 127 11.57 -7.31 17.25
C SER A 127 11.36 -7.81 18.68
N SER A 128 12.23 -8.72 19.14
CA SER A 128 12.19 -9.24 20.50
C SER A 128 13.21 -8.53 21.39
N PRO A 129 12.81 -8.01 22.57
CA PRO A 129 13.76 -7.41 23.52
C PRO A 129 14.66 -8.43 24.23
N PHE A 130 14.27 -9.71 24.23
CA PHE A 130 14.98 -10.78 24.91
C PHE A 130 15.01 -12.03 24.04
N ASP A 131 16.07 -12.83 24.20
CA ASP A 131 16.22 -14.11 23.49
C ASP A 131 15.31 -15.21 24.07
N SER A 132 15.00 -15.14 25.36
CA SER A 132 14.17 -16.13 26.06
C SER A 132 12.82 -15.56 26.45
N LEU A 133 11.76 -16.34 26.20
CA LEU A 133 10.37 -15.98 26.50
C LEU A 133 9.94 -16.52 27.88
N THR A 134 10.69 -16.18 28.92
CA THR A 134 10.29 -16.47 30.30
C THR A 134 9.18 -15.51 30.75
N THR A 135 8.40 -15.88 31.77
CA THR A 135 7.37 -15.01 32.36
C THR A 135 7.90 -13.63 32.74
N ASP A 136 9.10 -13.58 33.32
CA ASP A 136 9.76 -12.33 33.70
C ASP A 136 10.08 -11.45 32.48
N ASN A 137 10.50 -12.05 31.37
CA ASN A 137 10.77 -11.33 30.14
C ASN A 137 9.48 -10.93 29.43
N LEU A 138 8.43 -11.75 29.48
CA LEU A 138 7.14 -11.49 28.86
C LEU A 138 6.30 -10.43 29.59
N ARG A 139 6.70 -9.99 30.78
CA ARG A 139 5.99 -8.91 31.50
C ARG A 139 5.89 -7.60 30.70
N PHE A 140 6.77 -7.36 29.72
CA PHE A 140 6.69 -6.19 28.84
C PHE A 140 5.91 -6.44 27.53
N LEU A 141 5.37 -7.65 27.32
CA LEU A 141 4.41 -7.95 26.27
C LEU A 141 3.01 -7.58 26.75
N SER A 142 2.61 -6.34 26.48
CA SER A 142 1.24 -5.88 26.71
C SER A 142 0.81 -4.93 25.61
N SER A 143 -0.50 -4.88 25.32
CA SER A 143 -1.06 -3.94 24.35
C SER A 143 -0.77 -2.49 24.74
N LYS A 144 -0.71 -2.19 26.04
CA LYS A 144 -0.36 -0.85 26.54
C LYS A 144 1.05 -0.45 26.12
N GLN A 145 2.03 -1.33 26.28
CA GLN A 145 3.39 -1.07 25.83
C GLN A 145 3.48 -0.98 24.31
N ALA A 146 2.79 -1.86 23.58
CA ALA A 146 2.77 -1.86 22.11
C ALA A 146 2.16 -0.56 21.54
N LEU A 147 1.11 -0.02 22.16
CA LEU A 147 0.53 1.26 21.76
C LEU A 147 1.51 2.43 21.94
N PHE A 148 2.31 2.41 23.02
CA PHE A 148 3.36 3.40 23.22
C PHE A 148 4.53 3.21 22.25
N ASP A 149 4.82 1.98 21.83
CA ASP A 149 5.78 1.77 20.73
C ASP A 149 5.34 2.49 19.47
N LEU A 150 4.05 2.37 19.10
CA LEU A 150 3.50 3.06 17.93
C LEU A 150 3.54 4.58 18.07
N ALA A 151 3.30 5.11 19.28
CA ALA A 151 3.41 6.54 19.55
C ALA A 151 4.86 7.05 19.37
N VAL A 152 5.84 6.31 19.92
CA VAL A 152 7.27 6.63 19.76
C VAL A 152 7.73 6.42 18.32
N PHE A 153 7.25 5.37 17.65
CA PHE A 153 7.52 5.11 16.23
C PHE A 153 7.03 6.27 15.36
N ARG A 154 5.79 6.73 15.56
CA ARG A 154 5.25 7.88 14.84
C ARG A 154 6.13 9.11 15.01
N GLN A 155 6.57 9.40 16.23
CA GLN A 155 7.46 10.52 16.51
C GLN A 155 8.82 10.35 15.83
N HIS A 156 9.44 9.17 15.94
CA HIS A 156 10.71 8.83 15.31
C HIS A 156 10.64 9.03 13.81
N TYR A 157 9.58 8.52 13.18
CA TYR A 157 9.38 8.60 11.74
C TYR A 157 9.13 10.04 11.27
N GLN A 158 8.30 10.80 11.99
CA GLN A 158 8.07 12.22 11.71
C GLN A 158 9.36 13.03 11.81
N VAL A 159 10.16 12.85 12.85
CA VAL A 159 11.44 13.58 13.02
C VAL A 159 12.46 13.17 11.98
N GLY A 160 12.58 11.87 11.68
CA GLY A 160 13.49 11.37 10.65
C GLY A 160 13.17 11.97 9.28
N ARG A 161 11.88 12.00 8.94
CA ARG A 161 11.40 12.66 7.73
C ARG A 161 11.58 14.18 7.77
N VAL A 162 11.19 14.87 8.84
CA VAL A 162 11.40 16.32 8.96
C VAL A 162 12.88 16.68 8.91
N THR A 163 13.81 15.80 9.30
CA THR A 163 15.24 16.05 9.16
C THR A 163 15.71 15.93 7.70
N LEU A 164 15.19 14.94 6.96
CA LEU A 164 15.37 14.85 5.50
C LEU A 164 14.74 16.05 4.78
N TYR A 165 13.61 16.54 5.30
CA TYR A 165 12.81 17.63 4.75
C TYR A 165 12.96 18.97 5.50
N ARG A 166 14.00 19.20 6.31
CA ARG A 166 14.24 20.53 6.92
C ARG A 166 14.71 21.56 5.88
N ILE A 167 14.71 21.16 4.61
CA ILE A 167 14.76 22.01 3.43
C ILE A 167 13.35 22.42 2.94
N ARG A 168 12.25 21.73 3.29
CA ARG A 168 10.83 22.09 3.01
C ARG A 168 9.83 21.53 4.05
N SER A 169 9.12 22.43 4.76
CA SER A 169 8.14 22.17 5.85
C SER A 169 7.00 21.19 5.50
N VAL A 170 6.68 20.21 6.37
CA VAL A 170 5.57 19.24 6.18
C VAL A 170 4.89 18.82 7.48
N HIS A 171 3.56 18.78 7.49
CA HIS A 171 2.70 18.13 8.51
C HIS A 171 2.31 16.71 8.06
N MET A 172 2.63 15.70 8.86
CA MET A 172 2.30 14.30 8.56
C MET A 172 0.99 13.90 9.24
N ASN A 173 -0.10 13.85 8.48
CA ASN A 173 -1.38 13.31 8.94
C ASN A 173 -1.34 11.78 8.81
N CYS A 174 -1.25 11.10 9.95
CA CYS A 174 -1.31 9.65 10.02
C CYS A 174 -2.79 9.24 10.10
N VAL A 175 -3.25 8.44 9.13
CA VAL A 175 -4.59 7.83 9.18
C VAL A 175 -4.38 6.39 9.66
N VAL A 176 -4.96 6.09 10.83
CA VAL A 176 -5.01 4.75 11.42
C VAL A 176 -6.26 4.05 10.93
#